data_AF-A0AAV5R2L9-F1
#
_entry.id   AF-A0AAV5R2L9-F1
#
_cell.length_a   1.000
_cell.length_b   1.000
_cell.length_c   1.000
_cell.angle_alpha   90.00
_cell.angle_beta   90.00
_cell.angle_gamma   90.00
#
_symmetry.space_group_name_H-M   'P 1'
#
loop_
_entity.id
_entity.type
_entity.pdbx_description
1 polymer ?
#
loop_
_entity_poly.entity_id
_entity_poly.type
_entity_poly.pdbx_seq_one_letter_code
_entity_poly.pdbx_strand_id
1 'polypeptide(L)'
;MVLDLTVSPQLDSLNEISRENLSKIHDYALDYNIFLFKGIKECIDNNESSLIESIEALFESIPNEYSKLIHNPLGGSKTFKDPSTTSKLQNRLLELLIQERHYRDIENLNKQFDDKIQHIKLDDPSVYEIKSIFFKTFQDSKDEFKDQFRKFALLQSLEYDFEHNLDNDSEYQNDNDIIDQFCDETLLNFKLENTENDETIVNESEIARVILPLASQVILGEDEEEDDEYDEDEEGEEEEKEGEGEDEAEDEE
;
A
#
# COMPACT_ATOMS: atom_id res chain seq x y z
N MET A 1 21.54 -2.72 13.14
CA MET A 1 21.72 -4.01 12.44
C MET A 1 20.67 -3.98 11.36
N VAL A 2 21.06 -4.07 10.09
CA VAL A 2 20.11 -3.95 8.98
C VAL A 2 19.26 -5.22 8.91
N LEU A 3 17.97 -5.07 8.61
CA LEU A 3 17.03 -6.18 8.48
C LEU A 3 17.47 -7.16 7.38
N ASP A 4 17.61 -8.43 7.74
CA ASP A 4 17.94 -9.50 6.78
C ASP A 4 16.67 -10.09 6.17
N LEU A 5 16.36 -9.68 4.93
CA LEU A 5 15.20 -10.13 4.18
C LEU A 5 15.30 -11.60 3.70
N THR A 6 16.43 -12.27 3.90
CA THR A 6 16.60 -13.70 3.52
C THR A 6 16.17 -14.67 4.61
N VAL A 7 16.00 -14.19 5.84
CA VAL A 7 15.62 -15.01 7.00
C VAL A 7 14.13 -14.85 7.25
N SER A 8 13.35 -15.94 7.34
CA SER A 8 11.90 -15.83 7.63
C SER A 8 11.65 -15.17 9.01
N PRO A 9 10.70 -14.22 9.11
CA PRO A 9 10.36 -13.54 10.34
C PRO A 9 9.65 -14.47 11.32
N GLN A 10 9.72 -14.16 12.61
CA GLN A 10 9.12 -15.00 13.65
C GLN A 10 8.33 -14.14 14.64
N LEU A 11 7.07 -14.51 14.85
CA LEU A 11 6.17 -13.81 15.77
C LEU A 11 6.76 -13.72 17.20
N ASP A 12 7.46 -14.75 17.66
CA ASP A 12 8.11 -14.79 18.99
C ASP A 12 9.24 -13.75 19.15
N SER A 13 9.83 -13.29 18.04
CA SER A 13 10.94 -12.34 18.03
C SER A 13 10.47 -10.88 18.11
N LEU A 14 9.17 -10.64 17.93
CA LEU A 14 8.57 -9.33 18.14
C LEU A 14 8.62 -8.95 19.63
N ASN A 15 8.74 -7.65 19.87
CA ASN A 15 8.61 -7.09 21.20
C ASN A 15 7.15 -7.20 21.70
N GLU A 16 6.95 -6.97 23.00
CA GLU A 16 5.62 -7.10 23.62
C GLU A 16 4.59 -6.13 23.04
N ILE A 17 4.98 -4.88 22.77
CA ILE A 17 4.08 -3.82 22.27
C ILE A 17 3.58 -4.16 20.86
N SER A 18 4.48 -4.53 19.95
CA SER A 18 4.12 -4.87 18.57
C SER A 18 3.24 -6.11 18.52
N ARG A 19 3.50 -7.13 19.38
CA ARG A 19 2.59 -8.30 19.52
C ARG A 19 1.23 -7.92 20.06
N GLU A 20 1.16 -7.09 21.09
CA GLU A 20 -0.10 -6.63 21.64
C GLU A 20 -0.93 -5.86 20.62
N ASN A 21 -0.31 -4.96 19.85
CA ASN A 21 -0.98 -4.21 18.79
C ASN A 21 -1.50 -5.14 17.69
N LEU A 22 -0.66 -6.05 17.22
CA LEU A 22 -1.04 -7.05 16.22
C LEU A 22 -2.22 -7.91 16.70
N SER A 23 -2.24 -8.31 17.99
CA SER A 23 -3.35 -9.11 18.57
C SER A 23 -4.69 -8.36 18.66
N LYS A 24 -4.68 -7.02 18.66
CA LYS A 24 -5.90 -6.19 18.74
C LYS A 24 -6.60 -6.02 17.41
N ILE A 25 -5.91 -6.23 16.29
CA ILE A 25 -6.48 -6.07 14.95
C ILE A 25 -7.68 -7.00 14.78
N HIS A 26 -8.78 -6.47 14.26
CA HIS A 26 -9.98 -7.25 14.00
C HIS A 26 -9.74 -8.37 12.97
N ASP A 27 -10.29 -9.57 13.19
CA ASP A 27 -10.10 -10.74 12.32
C ASP A 27 -10.42 -10.45 10.85
N TYR A 28 -11.51 -9.72 10.57
CA TYR A 28 -11.86 -9.29 9.21
C TYR A 28 -10.70 -8.52 8.53
N ALA A 29 -10.12 -7.52 9.21
CA ALA A 29 -9.08 -6.67 8.65
C ALA A 29 -7.76 -7.44 8.50
N LEU A 30 -7.43 -8.31 9.46
CA LEU A 30 -6.30 -9.22 9.36
C LEU A 30 -6.44 -10.14 8.13
N ASP A 31 -7.59 -10.81 7.99
CA ASP A 31 -7.85 -11.74 6.89
C ASP A 31 -7.85 -11.05 5.53
N TYR A 32 -8.42 -9.84 5.45
CA TYR A 32 -8.46 -9.04 4.24
C TYR A 32 -7.05 -8.66 3.77
N ASN A 33 -6.19 -8.19 4.68
CA ASN A 33 -4.80 -7.87 4.35
C ASN A 33 -4.01 -9.13 3.96
N ILE A 34 -4.20 -10.26 4.65
CA ILE A 34 -3.57 -11.52 4.24
C ILE A 34 -4.00 -11.92 2.82
N PHE A 35 -5.29 -11.81 2.51
CA PHE A 35 -5.84 -12.08 1.18
C PHE A 35 -5.22 -11.17 0.13
N LEU A 36 -5.22 -9.86 0.39
CA LEU A 36 -4.67 -8.84 -0.50
C LEU A 36 -3.19 -9.10 -0.80
N PHE A 37 -2.38 -9.32 0.24
CA PHE A 37 -0.94 -9.53 0.10
C PHE A 37 -0.62 -10.86 -0.61
N LYS A 38 -1.39 -11.92 -0.36
CA LYS A 38 -1.26 -13.18 -1.12
C LYS A 38 -1.54 -12.96 -2.60
N GLY A 39 -2.60 -12.23 -2.94
CA GLY A 39 -2.95 -11.90 -4.33
C GLY A 39 -1.84 -11.13 -5.05
N ILE A 40 -1.29 -10.09 -4.41
CA ILE A 40 -0.18 -9.28 -4.93
C ILE A 40 1.07 -10.15 -5.15
N LYS A 41 1.45 -10.95 -4.16
CA LYS A 41 2.59 -11.86 -4.24
C LYS A 41 2.45 -12.85 -5.39
N GLU A 42 1.26 -13.42 -5.58
CA GLU A 42 1.00 -14.35 -6.68
C GLU A 42 1.18 -13.70 -8.06
N CYS A 43 0.80 -12.43 -8.26
CA CYS A 43 1.04 -11.72 -9.51
C CYS A 43 2.54 -11.63 -9.84
N ILE A 44 3.37 -11.35 -8.82
CA ILE A 44 4.83 -11.24 -8.94
C ILE A 44 5.46 -12.63 -9.19
N ASP A 45 5.17 -13.59 -8.32
CA ASP A 45 5.76 -14.94 -8.38
C ASP A 45 5.42 -15.68 -9.67
N ASN A 46 4.16 -15.55 -10.13
CA ASN A 46 3.71 -16.22 -11.35
C ASN A 46 4.13 -15.49 -12.62
N ASN A 47 4.85 -14.35 -12.52
CA ASN A 47 5.28 -13.58 -13.68
C ASN A 47 4.11 -13.26 -14.60
N GLU A 48 3.04 -12.69 -14.03
CA GLU A 48 1.82 -12.42 -14.80
C GLU A 48 2.13 -11.54 -16.02
N SER A 49 1.76 -12.01 -17.22
CA SER A 49 2.18 -11.38 -18.47
C SER A 49 1.79 -9.90 -18.57
N SER A 50 0.56 -9.55 -18.16
CA SER A 50 0.09 -8.17 -18.20
C SER A 50 0.84 -7.24 -17.23
N LEU A 51 1.31 -7.78 -16.10
CA LEU A 51 2.16 -7.05 -15.15
C LEU A 51 3.53 -6.80 -15.77
N ILE A 52 4.16 -7.83 -16.36
CA ILE A 52 5.45 -7.70 -17.05
C ILE A 52 5.34 -6.67 -18.19
N GLU A 53 4.31 -6.77 -19.02
CA GLU A 53 4.09 -5.85 -20.13
C GLU A 53 3.94 -4.39 -19.65
N SER A 54 3.26 -4.18 -18.51
CA SER A 54 3.10 -2.87 -17.91
C SER A 54 4.42 -2.31 -17.36
N ILE A 55 5.24 -3.16 -16.75
CA ILE A 55 6.58 -2.77 -16.28
C ILE A 55 7.49 -2.47 -17.47
N GLU A 56 7.53 -3.33 -18.50
CA GLU A 56 8.32 -3.09 -19.72
C GLU A 56 7.93 -1.75 -20.37
N ALA A 57 6.63 -1.49 -20.55
CA ALA A 57 6.13 -0.25 -21.13
C ALA A 57 6.49 1.00 -20.31
N LEU A 58 6.45 0.90 -18.97
CA LEU A 58 6.85 2.00 -18.09
C LEU A 58 8.36 2.29 -18.21
N PHE A 59 9.21 1.26 -18.19
CA PHE A 59 10.65 1.45 -18.33
C PHE A 59 11.05 1.96 -19.72
N GLU A 60 10.29 1.64 -20.76
CA GLU A 60 10.47 2.22 -22.09
C GLU A 60 10.05 3.69 -22.17
N SER A 61 9.10 4.14 -21.34
CA SER A 61 8.63 5.54 -21.34
C SER A 61 9.49 6.48 -20.50
N ILE A 62 10.23 5.95 -19.51
CA ILE A 62 11.14 6.74 -18.67
C ILE A 62 12.30 7.29 -19.51
N PRO A 63 12.55 8.62 -19.52
CA PRO A 63 13.70 9.18 -20.22
C PRO A 63 15.02 8.57 -19.75
N ASN A 64 15.95 8.32 -20.67
CA ASN A 64 17.24 7.67 -20.38
C ASN A 64 18.02 8.33 -19.23
N GLU A 65 17.89 9.64 -19.04
CA GLU A 65 18.53 10.42 -17.98
C GLU A 65 18.04 10.02 -16.58
N TYR A 66 16.78 9.59 -16.46
CA TYR A 66 16.14 9.17 -15.21
C TYR A 66 16.07 7.65 -15.04
N SER A 67 16.37 6.87 -16.08
CA SER A 67 16.33 5.40 -16.05
C SER A 67 17.21 4.75 -14.98
N LYS A 68 18.23 5.47 -14.49
CA LYS A 68 19.14 5.02 -13.41
C LYS A 68 18.69 5.42 -12.01
N LEU A 69 17.55 6.09 -11.89
CA LEU A 69 17.00 6.46 -10.58
C LEU A 69 16.01 5.40 -10.10
N ILE A 70 15.44 4.61 -11.01
CA ILE A 70 14.37 3.65 -10.74
C ILE A 70 14.90 2.24 -10.90
N HIS A 71 14.70 1.42 -9.87
CA HIS A 71 15.09 0.02 -9.84
C HIS A 71 14.26 -0.79 -10.83
N ASN A 72 14.92 -1.49 -11.76
CA ASN A 72 14.23 -2.36 -12.71
C ASN A 72 14.15 -3.81 -12.18
N PRO A 73 12.97 -4.27 -11.71
CA PRO A 73 12.84 -5.60 -11.10
C PRO A 73 12.96 -6.76 -12.10
N LEU A 74 12.83 -6.47 -13.40
CA LEU A 74 12.93 -7.45 -14.47
C LEU A 74 14.37 -7.69 -14.92
N GLY A 75 15.28 -6.74 -14.67
CA GLY A 75 16.69 -6.83 -15.09
C GLY A 75 16.85 -7.20 -16.58
N GLY A 76 16.01 -6.62 -17.44
CA GLY A 76 15.97 -6.87 -18.88
C GLY A 76 15.51 -8.27 -19.30
N SER A 77 14.71 -8.95 -18.47
CA SER A 77 14.12 -10.26 -18.77
C SER A 77 12.60 -10.27 -18.64
N LYS A 78 11.94 -11.30 -19.15
CA LYS A 78 10.48 -11.47 -19.01
C LYS A 78 10.10 -12.15 -17.70
N THR A 79 10.87 -11.92 -16.64
CA THR A 79 10.66 -12.51 -15.33
C THR A 79 11.21 -11.58 -14.26
N PHE A 80 10.57 -11.55 -13.10
CA PHE A 80 11.12 -10.90 -11.91
C PHE A 80 12.41 -11.59 -11.50
N LYS A 81 13.54 -10.88 -11.62
CA LYS A 81 14.86 -11.38 -11.20
C LYS A 81 15.21 -10.91 -9.80
N ASP A 82 14.88 -9.67 -9.51
CA ASP A 82 15.15 -9.04 -8.23
C ASP A 82 13.96 -8.17 -7.84
N PRO A 83 12.94 -8.76 -7.17
CA PRO A 83 11.79 -8.02 -6.70
C PRO A 83 12.22 -6.83 -5.83
N SER A 84 11.42 -5.77 -5.83
CA SER A 84 11.67 -4.57 -5.03
C SER A 84 11.80 -4.92 -3.54
N THR A 85 12.57 -4.11 -2.81
CA THR A 85 12.70 -4.22 -1.37
C THR A 85 11.34 -4.06 -0.69
N THR A 86 10.50 -3.17 -1.20
CA THR A 86 9.11 -3.02 -0.77
C THR A 86 8.30 -4.32 -0.89
N SER A 87 8.37 -5.02 -2.03
CA SER A 87 7.67 -6.31 -2.18
C SER A 87 8.19 -7.39 -1.21
N LYS A 88 9.50 -7.38 -0.92
CA LYS A 88 10.11 -8.29 0.06
C LYS A 88 9.66 -7.97 1.49
N LEU A 89 9.57 -6.70 1.86
CA LEU A 89 9.03 -6.24 3.14
C LEU A 89 7.55 -6.62 3.30
N GLN A 90 6.75 -6.46 2.24
CA GLN A 90 5.35 -6.88 2.22
C GLN A 90 5.19 -8.39 2.44
N ASN A 91 6.02 -9.20 1.77
CA ASN A 91 6.02 -10.65 1.94
C ASN A 91 6.41 -11.04 3.37
N ARG A 92 7.36 -10.32 3.96
CA ARG A 92 7.76 -10.49 5.35
C ARG A 92 6.62 -10.16 6.32
N LEU A 93 5.90 -9.06 6.10
CA LEU A 93 4.70 -8.72 6.85
C LEU A 93 3.64 -9.82 6.71
N LEU A 94 3.36 -10.29 5.48
CA LEU A 94 2.42 -11.38 5.22
C LEU A 94 2.76 -12.64 6.04
N GLU A 95 4.03 -13.04 6.11
CA GLU A 95 4.47 -14.19 6.92
C GLU A 95 4.19 -13.99 8.42
N LEU A 96 4.34 -12.77 8.95
CA LEU A 96 3.98 -12.43 10.33
C LEU A 96 2.46 -12.48 10.55
N LEU A 97 1.68 -11.94 9.62
CA LEU A 97 0.21 -11.95 9.72
C LEU A 97 -0.37 -13.37 9.67
N ILE A 98 0.21 -14.25 8.85
CA ILE A 98 -0.22 -15.67 8.81
C ILE A 98 0.13 -16.38 10.12
N GLN A 99 1.29 -16.12 10.71
CA GLN A 99 1.66 -16.66 12.02
C GLN A 99 0.69 -16.20 13.12
N GLU A 100 0.33 -14.91 13.13
CA GLU A 100 -0.69 -14.38 14.05
C GLU A 100 -2.05 -15.04 13.85
N ARG A 101 -2.48 -15.20 12.60
CA ARG A 101 -3.76 -15.86 12.29
C ARG A 101 -3.79 -17.30 12.80
N HIS A 102 -2.72 -18.05 12.59
CA HIS A 102 -2.57 -19.41 13.09
C HIS A 102 -2.58 -19.47 14.62
N TYR A 103 -1.90 -18.53 15.28
CA TYR A 103 -1.92 -18.38 16.74
C TYR A 103 -3.36 -18.20 17.25
N ARG A 104 -4.13 -17.27 16.65
CA ARG A 104 -5.54 -17.04 17.00
C ARG A 104 -6.44 -18.24 16.74
N ASP A 105 -6.21 -18.97 15.66
CA ASP A 105 -6.96 -20.18 15.36
C ASP A 105 -6.74 -21.25 16.44
N ILE A 106 -5.51 -21.41 16.93
CA ILE A 106 -5.19 -22.30 18.06
C ILE A 106 -5.85 -21.80 19.35
N GLU A 107 -5.80 -20.51 19.66
CA GLU A 107 -6.49 -19.95 20.84
C GLU A 107 -8.00 -20.19 20.79
N ASN A 108 -8.62 -19.99 19.62
CA ASN A 108 -10.06 -20.20 19.43
C ASN A 108 -10.44 -21.68 19.54
N LEU A 109 -9.58 -22.60 19.08
CA LEU A 109 -9.77 -24.02 19.33
C LEU A 109 -9.61 -24.35 20.81
N ASN A 110 -8.61 -23.79 21.49
CA ASN A 110 -8.38 -24.03 22.92
C ASN A 110 -9.56 -23.64 23.80
N LYS A 111 -10.29 -22.56 23.45
CA LYS A 111 -11.57 -22.19 24.09
C LYS A 111 -12.62 -23.31 24.05
N GLN A 112 -12.56 -24.21 23.06
CA GLN A 112 -13.48 -25.33 22.90
C GLN A 112 -12.95 -26.65 23.49
N PHE A 113 -11.64 -26.77 23.68
CA PHE A 113 -10.98 -28.03 24.06
C PHE A 113 -10.30 -28.00 25.44
N ASP A 114 -10.58 -26.99 26.27
CA ASP A 114 -10.00 -26.75 27.59
C ASP A 114 -8.46 -26.61 27.56
N ASP A 115 -7.93 -25.77 26.67
CA ASP A 115 -6.49 -25.46 26.57
C ASP A 115 -5.56 -26.67 26.35
N LYS A 116 -6.08 -27.75 25.76
CA LYS A 116 -5.33 -29.00 25.52
C LYS A 116 -4.49 -28.97 24.25
N ILE A 117 -4.66 -27.98 23.38
CA ILE A 117 -3.96 -27.87 22.10
C ILE A 117 -2.73 -27.00 22.31
N GLN A 118 -1.56 -27.59 22.08
CA GLN A 118 -0.31 -26.85 22.15
C GLN A 118 -0.14 -25.97 20.92
N HIS A 119 0.41 -24.78 21.13
CA HIS A 119 0.84 -23.94 20.02
C HIS A 119 1.97 -24.62 19.24
N ILE A 120 1.82 -24.71 17.92
CA ILE A 120 2.82 -25.28 17.01
C ILE A 120 3.29 -24.14 16.13
N LYS A 121 4.58 -23.83 16.19
CA LYS A 121 5.20 -22.84 15.29
C LYS A 121 5.18 -23.36 13.85
N LEU A 122 4.86 -22.48 12.91
CA LEU A 122 4.92 -22.80 11.49
C LEU A 122 6.38 -22.71 11.01
N ASP A 123 6.88 -23.78 10.40
CA ASP A 123 8.19 -23.78 9.75
C ASP A 123 8.17 -22.94 8.46
N ASP A 124 7.04 -22.97 7.74
CA ASP A 124 6.75 -22.16 6.56
C ASP A 124 5.34 -21.59 6.71
N PRO A 125 5.18 -20.27 6.97
CA PRO A 125 3.86 -19.66 7.07
C PRO A 125 3.06 -19.72 5.77
N SER A 126 3.71 -19.74 4.61
CA SER A 126 3.04 -19.64 3.31
C SER A 126 2.12 -20.83 2.99
N VAL A 127 2.41 -22.00 3.57
CA VAL A 127 1.61 -23.23 3.38
C VAL A 127 0.40 -23.35 4.31
N TYR A 128 0.23 -22.43 5.26
CA TYR A 128 -0.89 -22.48 6.18
C TYR A 128 -2.22 -22.18 5.48
N GLU A 129 -3.17 -23.10 5.64
CA GLU A 129 -4.55 -22.94 5.17
C GLU A 129 -5.37 -22.16 6.22
N ILE A 130 -5.70 -20.92 5.89
CA ILE A 130 -6.51 -20.04 6.75
C ILE A 130 -7.96 -20.49 6.68
N LYS A 131 -8.52 -20.84 7.85
CA LYS A 131 -9.86 -21.43 7.97
C LYS A 131 -10.96 -20.42 8.28
N SER A 132 -10.61 -19.15 8.42
CA SER A 132 -11.57 -18.10 8.74
C SER A 132 -12.62 -17.97 7.64
N ILE A 133 -13.86 -17.69 8.08
CA ILE A 133 -14.97 -17.46 7.15
C ILE A 133 -14.76 -16.21 6.29
N PHE A 134 -14.16 -15.15 6.86
CA PHE A 134 -13.88 -13.92 6.10
C PHE A 134 -12.87 -14.20 4.99
N PHE A 135 -11.74 -14.81 5.33
CA PHE A 135 -10.73 -15.20 4.34
C PHE A 135 -11.30 -16.07 3.22
N LYS A 136 -12.14 -17.05 3.56
CA LYS A 136 -12.80 -17.89 2.57
C LYS A 136 -13.70 -17.09 1.63
N THR A 137 -14.50 -16.16 2.17
CA THR A 137 -15.35 -15.28 1.35
C THR A 137 -14.51 -14.46 0.36
N PHE A 138 -13.41 -13.86 0.82
CA PHE A 138 -12.51 -13.13 -0.09
C PHE A 138 -11.91 -14.04 -1.16
N GLN A 139 -11.50 -15.25 -0.78
CA GLN A 139 -10.96 -16.23 -1.70
C GLN A 139 -11.99 -16.67 -2.77
N ASP A 140 -13.27 -16.81 -2.40
CA ASP A 140 -14.35 -17.14 -3.32
C ASP A 140 -14.62 -15.98 -4.31
N SER A 141 -14.38 -14.73 -3.90
CA SER A 141 -14.47 -13.52 -4.75
C SER A 141 -13.15 -13.12 -5.43
N LYS A 142 -12.09 -13.93 -5.33
CA LYS A 142 -10.72 -13.56 -5.77
C LYS A 142 -10.62 -13.01 -7.20
N ASP A 143 -11.44 -13.50 -8.11
CA ASP A 143 -11.43 -13.07 -9.51
C ASP A 143 -11.81 -11.58 -9.68
N GLU A 144 -12.64 -11.04 -8.77
CA GLU A 144 -13.06 -9.63 -8.75
C GLU A 144 -11.90 -8.70 -8.36
N PHE A 145 -10.91 -9.21 -7.63
CA PHE A 145 -9.76 -8.46 -7.10
C PHE A 145 -8.51 -8.53 -7.99
N LYS A 146 -8.55 -9.27 -9.11
CA LYS A 146 -7.38 -9.48 -9.99
C LYS A 146 -6.75 -8.18 -10.47
N ASP A 147 -7.56 -7.20 -10.86
CA ASP A 147 -7.08 -5.90 -11.31
C ASP A 147 -6.39 -5.14 -10.17
N GLN A 148 -6.95 -5.22 -8.96
CA GLN A 148 -6.37 -4.59 -7.78
C GLN A 148 -5.03 -5.22 -7.39
N PHE A 149 -4.92 -6.56 -7.41
CA PHE A 149 -3.65 -7.24 -7.15
C PHE A 149 -2.57 -6.82 -8.13
N ARG A 150 -2.90 -6.77 -9.43
CA ARG A 150 -1.99 -6.31 -10.47
C ARG A 150 -1.57 -4.86 -10.26
N LYS A 151 -2.53 -3.96 -9.96
CA LYS A 151 -2.25 -2.55 -9.70
C LYS A 151 -1.23 -2.41 -8.56
N PHE A 152 -1.46 -3.07 -7.43
CA PHE A 152 -0.53 -3.00 -6.31
C PHE A 152 0.81 -3.68 -6.59
N ALA A 153 0.83 -4.81 -7.29
CA ALA A 153 2.08 -5.46 -7.71
C ALA A 153 2.91 -4.55 -8.63
N LEU A 154 2.26 -3.83 -9.54
CA LEU A 154 2.90 -2.82 -10.38
C LEU A 154 3.45 -1.68 -9.51
N LEU A 155 2.65 -1.10 -8.63
CA LEU A 155 3.08 0.01 -7.76
C LEU A 155 4.26 -0.39 -6.85
N GLN A 156 4.22 -1.57 -6.25
CA GLN A 156 5.33 -2.10 -5.45
C GLN A 156 6.61 -2.30 -6.28
N SER A 157 6.50 -2.46 -7.60
CA SER A 157 7.63 -2.58 -8.51
C SER A 157 8.28 -1.23 -8.85
N LEU A 158 7.65 -0.10 -8.51
CA LEU A 158 8.12 1.25 -8.82
C LEU A 158 8.94 1.83 -7.67
N GLU A 159 10.17 1.33 -7.51
CA GLU A 159 11.04 1.68 -6.39
C GLU A 159 12.25 2.49 -6.88
N TYR A 160 12.66 3.54 -6.16
CA TYR A 160 13.93 4.19 -6.47
C TYR A 160 15.13 3.32 -6.08
N ASP A 161 16.24 3.44 -6.79
CA ASP A 161 17.48 2.67 -6.53
C ASP A 161 18.00 2.87 -5.08
N PHE A 162 17.73 4.02 -4.45
CA PHE A 162 18.12 4.26 -3.06
C PHE A 162 17.21 3.53 -2.06
N GLU A 163 15.90 3.39 -2.35
CA GLU A 163 14.96 2.63 -1.52
C GLU A 163 15.25 1.13 -1.59
N HIS A 164 15.77 0.67 -2.73
CA HIS A 164 16.10 -0.72 -2.94
C HIS A 164 17.18 -1.23 -1.96
N ASN A 165 18.05 -0.36 -1.46
CA ASN A 165 19.10 -0.72 -0.54
C ASN A 165 18.69 -0.39 0.90
N LEU A 166 18.24 -1.40 1.67
CA LEU A 166 18.05 -1.21 3.13
C LEU A 166 19.38 -0.82 3.78
N ASP A 167 19.44 0.39 4.31
CA ASP A 167 20.59 0.91 5.04
C ASP A 167 20.20 1.31 6.48
N ASN A 168 21.08 2.04 7.17
CA ASN A 168 20.81 2.45 8.56
C ASN A 168 19.83 3.62 8.65
N ASP A 169 19.56 4.32 7.56
CA ASP A 169 18.64 5.46 7.49
C ASP A 169 17.23 5.01 7.02
N SER A 170 17.08 3.74 6.63
CA SER A 170 15.79 3.13 6.32
C SER A 170 14.83 3.12 7.51
N GLU A 171 13.54 3.34 7.22
CA GLU A 171 12.45 3.26 8.18
C GLU A 171 12.22 1.84 8.72
N TYR A 172 12.68 0.81 8.01
CA TYR A 172 12.51 -0.59 8.38
C TYR A 172 13.85 -1.20 8.81
N GLN A 173 14.16 -1.12 10.10
CA GLN A 173 15.39 -1.70 10.66
C GLN A 173 15.15 -3.11 11.21
N ASN A 174 13.93 -3.44 11.62
CA ASN A 174 13.57 -4.73 12.20
C ASN A 174 12.08 -5.08 12.03
N ASP A 175 11.70 -6.31 12.40
CA ASP A 175 10.31 -6.81 12.26
C ASP A 175 9.28 -5.99 13.06
N ASN A 176 9.69 -5.35 14.16
CA ASN A 176 8.78 -4.50 14.93
C ASN A 176 8.41 -3.24 14.16
N ASP A 177 9.35 -2.64 13.44
CA ASP A 177 9.09 -1.42 12.65
C ASP A 177 8.02 -1.69 11.57
N ILE A 178 8.09 -2.87 10.94
CA ILE A 178 7.09 -3.33 9.96
C ILE A 178 5.72 -3.47 10.62
N ILE A 179 5.64 -4.08 11.81
CA ILE A 179 4.39 -4.26 12.54
C ILE A 179 3.83 -2.93 13.03
N ASP A 180 4.68 -2.05 13.53
CA ASP A 180 4.28 -0.76 14.08
C ASP A 180 3.71 0.16 12.98
N GLN A 181 4.27 0.13 11.77
CA GLN A 181 3.69 0.83 10.62
C GLN A 181 2.37 0.19 10.13
N PHE A 182 2.27 -1.14 10.18
CA PHE A 182 1.03 -1.84 9.80
C PHE A 182 -0.11 -1.57 10.79
N CYS A 183 0.18 -1.56 12.09
CA CYS A 183 -0.79 -1.41 13.17
C CYS A 183 -1.10 0.06 13.49
N ASP A 184 -1.49 0.84 12.49
CA ASP A 184 -1.83 2.25 12.70
C ASP A 184 -3.18 2.44 13.42
N GLU A 185 -3.50 3.70 13.76
CA GLU A 185 -4.71 4.03 14.51
C GLU A 185 -5.98 3.56 13.79
N THR A 186 -6.05 3.69 12.47
CA THR A 186 -7.20 3.25 11.68
C THR A 186 -7.39 1.75 11.81
N LEU A 187 -6.33 0.95 11.64
CA LEU A 187 -6.42 -0.51 11.71
C LEU A 187 -6.72 -1.00 13.14
N LEU A 188 -6.13 -0.36 14.15
CA LEU A 188 -6.36 -0.69 15.56
C LEU A 188 -7.77 -0.32 16.05
N ASN A 189 -8.38 0.73 15.47
CA ASN A 189 -9.72 1.18 15.85
C ASN A 189 -10.84 0.60 14.98
N PHE A 190 -10.50 -0.12 13.90
CA PHE A 190 -11.46 -0.73 13.00
C PHE A 190 -12.38 -1.73 13.73
N LYS A 191 -13.69 -1.61 13.47
CA LYS A 191 -14.72 -2.51 13.98
C LYS A 191 -15.74 -2.79 12.89
N LEU A 192 -15.94 -4.06 12.58
CA LEU A 192 -16.88 -4.51 11.55
C LEU A 192 -18.34 -4.11 11.85
N GLU A 193 -18.72 -4.08 13.13
CA GLU A 193 -20.08 -3.73 13.56
C GLU A 193 -20.44 -2.26 13.29
N ASN A 194 -19.45 -1.41 13.02
CA ASN A 194 -19.64 0.02 12.76
C ASN A 194 -19.79 0.34 11.27
N THR A 195 -19.84 -0.67 10.38
CA THR A 195 -19.82 -0.47 8.93
C THR A 195 -21.14 -0.95 8.30
N GLU A 196 -21.75 -0.12 7.44
CA GLU A 196 -23.14 -0.30 6.98
C GLU A 196 -23.29 -1.34 5.85
N ASN A 197 -22.23 -1.63 5.06
CA ASN A 197 -22.23 -2.69 4.04
C ASN A 197 -20.79 -3.16 3.66
N ASP A 198 -20.66 -4.33 3.03
CA ASP A 198 -19.39 -4.96 2.62
C ASP A 198 -18.58 -4.13 1.59
N GLU A 199 -19.27 -3.42 0.69
CA GLU A 199 -18.68 -2.60 -0.37
C GLU A 199 -18.04 -1.32 0.21
N THR A 200 -18.66 -0.75 1.25
CA THR A 200 -18.20 0.37 2.07
C THR A 200 -17.05 -0.07 2.98
N ILE A 201 -17.00 -1.32 3.45
CA ILE A 201 -15.84 -1.81 4.20
C ILE A 201 -14.60 -1.85 3.29
N VAL A 202 -14.70 -2.43 2.10
CA VAL A 202 -13.53 -2.54 1.21
C VAL A 202 -13.08 -1.18 0.65
N ASN A 203 -14.02 -0.28 0.34
CA ASN A 203 -13.72 0.99 -0.32
C ASN A 203 -13.55 2.19 0.63
N GLU A 204 -14.18 2.20 1.80
CA GLU A 204 -14.20 3.37 2.70
C GLU A 204 -13.55 3.11 4.07
N SER A 205 -13.30 1.86 4.47
CA SER A 205 -12.75 1.59 5.81
C SER A 205 -11.23 1.68 5.91
N GLU A 206 -10.53 2.01 4.81
CA GLU A 206 -9.08 2.22 4.75
C GLU A 206 -8.25 1.09 5.38
N ILE A 207 -8.80 -0.12 5.53
CA ILE A 207 -8.12 -1.24 6.20
C ILE A 207 -7.00 -1.85 5.36
N ALA A 208 -6.91 -1.53 4.07
CA ALA A 208 -5.83 -1.98 3.21
C ALA A 208 -4.52 -1.29 3.59
N ARG A 209 -3.49 -2.07 3.94
CA ARG A 209 -2.18 -1.57 4.37
C ARG A 209 -1.05 -2.12 3.51
N VAL A 210 -1.14 -1.86 2.21
CA VAL A 210 -0.09 -2.23 1.24
C VAL A 210 1.08 -1.26 1.41
N ILE A 211 2.28 -1.79 1.65
CA ILE A 211 3.53 -1.03 1.66
C ILE A 211 3.84 -0.61 0.22
N LEU A 212 4.01 0.69 0.00
CA LEU A 212 4.25 1.30 -1.30
C LEU A 212 5.53 2.13 -1.27
N PRO A 213 6.43 1.97 -2.26
CA PRO A 213 7.64 2.79 -2.36
C PRO A 213 7.29 4.26 -2.68
N LEU A 214 8.17 5.19 -2.32
CA LEU A 214 8.00 6.62 -2.56
C LEU A 214 7.77 6.94 -4.04
N ALA A 215 8.49 6.29 -4.95
CA ALA A 215 8.31 6.47 -6.39
C ALA A 215 6.86 6.18 -6.84
N SER A 216 6.18 5.22 -6.22
CA SER A 216 4.77 4.94 -6.52
C SER A 216 3.80 5.93 -5.88
N GLN A 217 4.16 6.51 -4.74
CA GLN A 217 3.34 7.51 -4.05
C GLN A 217 3.28 8.82 -4.83
N VAL A 218 4.37 9.21 -5.50
CA VAL A 218 4.37 10.39 -6.40
C VAL A 218 3.35 10.21 -7.53
N ILE A 219 3.30 9.01 -8.13
CA ILE A 219 2.34 8.69 -9.22
C ILE A 219 0.89 8.69 -8.71
N LEU A 220 0.66 8.32 -7.45
CA LEU A 220 -0.67 8.34 -6.85
C LEU A 220 -1.07 9.75 -6.37
N GLY A 221 -0.11 10.58 -5.97
CA GLY A 221 -0.34 11.94 -5.45
C GLY A 221 -0.52 13.01 -6.52
N GLU A 222 -0.16 12.73 -7.78
CA GLU A 222 -0.39 13.64 -8.92
C GLU A 222 -1.88 13.82 -9.27
N ASP A 223 -2.80 13.05 -8.66
CA ASP A 223 -4.25 13.18 -8.86
C ASP A 223 -4.97 14.05 -7.80
N GLU A 224 -4.30 14.52 -6.73
CA GLU A 224 -4.95 15.21 -5.58
C GLU A 224 -4.58 16.69 -5.35
N GLU A 225 -3.78 17.35 -6.20
CA GLU A 225 -3.50 18.79 -6.06
C GLU A 225 -3.70 19.59 -7.36
N GLU A 226 -4.96 19.91 -7.68
CA GLU A 226 -5.33 21.14 -8.41
C GLU A 226 -6.63 21.72 -7.79
N ASP A 227 -6.57 22.16 -6.54
CA ASP A 227 -7.44 23.21 -6.01
C ASP A 227 -6.58 24.47 -5.82
N ASP A 228 -6.09 25.04 -6.93
CA ASP A 228 -5.45 26.35 -6.89
C ASP A 228 -6.53 27.42 -6.68
N GLU A 229 -6.60 27.89 -5.43
CA GLU A 229 -7.05 29.22 -5.05
C GLU A 229 -6.59 30.27 -6.08
N TYR A 230 -7.54 30.83 -6.82
CA TYR A 230 -7.37 32.18 -7.36
C TYR A 230 -7.97 33.16 -6.38
N ASP A 231 -7.13 33.63 -5.46
CA ASP A 231 -7.21 34.97 -4.88
C ASP A 231 -7.08 36.00 -6.02
N GLU A 232 -8.19 36.60 -6.44
CA GLU A 232 -8.17 37.87 -7.17
C GLU A 232 -8.60 38.99 -6.21
N ASP A 233 -7.63 39.48 -5.43
CA ASP A 233 -7.65 40.83 -4.87
C ASP A 233 -6.27 41.45 -5.12
N GLU A 234 -6.14 42.33 -6.14
CA GLU A 234 -5.30 43.53 -6.04
C GLU A 234 -5.64 44.55 -7.16
N GLU A 235 -6.34 45.60 -6.72
CA GLU A 235 -6.15 47.04 -6.97
C GLU A 235 -5.73 47.58 -8.38
N GLY A 236 -6.66 48.32 -8.99
CA GLY A 236 -6.51 49.75 -9.25
C GLY A 236 -5.49 50.26 -10.30
N GLU A 237 -5.99 50.75 -11.44
CA GLU A 237 -5.36 51.86 -12.16
C GLU A 237 -6.42 52.88 -12.64
N GLU A 238 -6.35 54.09 -12.09
CA GLU A 238 -6.91 55.31 -12.66
C GLU A 238 -6.01 55.80 -13.82
N GLU A 239 -6.58 56.11 -14.98
CA GLU A 239 -5.98 57.10 -15.88
C GLU A 239 -7.04 58.03 -16.48
N GLU A 240 -6.91 59.30 -16.12
CA GLU A 240 -7.53 60.47 -16.74
C GLU A 240 -7.08 60.62 -18.21
N LYS A 241 -8.00 61.02 -19.09
CA LYS A 241 -7.64 61.83 -20.26
C LYS A 241 -8.61 62.99 -20.44
N GLU A 242 -8.05 64.19 -20.32
CA GLU A 242 -8.64 65.47 -20.68
C GLU A 242 -8.86 65.59 -22.20
N GLY A 243 -10.01 66.16 -22.57
CA GLY A 243 -10.14 67.39 -23.38
C GLY A 243 -9.62 67.46 -24.82
N GLU A 244 -10.56 67.59 -25.77
CA GLU A 244 -10.56 68.42 -26.99
C GLU A 244 -12.01 68.27 -27.55
N GLY A 245 -12.85 69.27 -27.82
CA GLY A 245 -12.65 70.61 -28.33
C GLY A 245 -13.26 70.68 -29.74
N GLU A 246 -14.12 71.68 -30.02
CA GLU A 246 -14.75 72.06 -31.32
C GLU A 246 -16.02 71.25 -31.70
N ASP A 247 -17.16 71.78 -32.16
CA ASP A 247 -17.66 73.06 -32.71
C ASP A 247 -19.22 73.01 -32.49
N GLU A 248 -20.09 74.02 -32.57
CA GLU A 248 -20.20 75.20 -33.42
C GLU A 248 -21.34 76.07 -32.83
N ALA A 249 -21.22 77.38 -32.96
CA ALA A 249 -22.30 78.34 -32.69
C ALA A 249 -23.24 78.43 -33.91
N GLU A 250 -24.54 78.69 -33.71
CA GLU A 250 -25.26 79.71 -34.50
C GLU A 250 -26.62 80.04 -33.87
N ASP A 251 -26.84 81.35 -33.74
CA ASP A 251 -28.08 82.03 -33.41
C ASP A 251 -29.17 81.81 -34.48
N GLU A 252 -30.42 82.00 -34.07
CA GLU A 252 -31.45 82.84 -34.73
C GLU A 252 -32.88 82.24 -34.68
N GLU A 253 -33.78 83.13 -34.25
CA GLU A 253 -35.27 83.17 -34.27
C GLU A 253 -36.08 82.50 -33.14
#